data_AF-A0A8H5W5T4-F1
#
_entry.id   AF-A0A8H5W5T4-F1
#
_cell.length_a   1.000
_cell.length_b   1.000
_cell.length_c   1.000
_cell.angle_alpha   90.00
_cell.angle_beta   90.00
_cell.angle_gamma   90.00
#
_symmetry.space_group_name_H-M   'P 1'
#
loop_
_entity.id
_entity.type
_entity.pdbx_description
1 polymer ?
#
loop_
_entity_poly.entity_id
_entity_poly.type
_entity_poly.pdbx_seq_one_letter_code
_entity_poly.pdbx_strand_id
1 'polypeptide(L)'
;MSSAHGFITSEGSGKFTATFNVDDNVYIFSGNVNPPTQPFKSDSATLEYNSEGSLEGSQQFTGVIGMRNEVSFTFSDGTIIKGPLDIPISPASQVSGTGMWSQG
;
A
#
# COMPACT_ATOMS: atom_id res chain seq x y z
N MET A 1 0.92 -16.42 7.71
CA MET A 1 0.93 -15.23 6.83
C MET A 1 0.94 -15.72 5.41
N SER A 2 0.00 -15.21 4.63
CA SER A 2 -0.08 -15.43 3.19
C SER A 2 0.44 -14.19 2.47
N SER A 3 0.74 -14.34 1.18
CA SER A 3 1.26 -13.25 0.35
C SER A 3 0.59 -13.21 -1.00
N ALA A 4 0.33 -12.01 -1.50
CA ALA A 4 -0.22 -11.77 -2.83
C ALA A 4 0.59 -10.71 -3.59
N HIS A 5 0.63 -10.83 -4.91
CA HIS A 5 1.30 -9.88 -5.78
C HIS A 5 0.31 -8.86 -6.33
N GLY A 6 0.82 -7.66 -6.59
CA GLY A 6 0.00 -6.54 -6.98
C GLY A 6 0.82 -5.33 -7.40
N PHE A 7 0.14 -4.18 -7.44
CA PHE A 7 0.75 -2.91 -7.79
C PHE A 7 0.18 -1.77 -6.96
N ILE A 8 0.93 -0.68 -6.87
CA ILE A 8 0.57 0.54 -6.15
C ILE A 8 0.66 1.71 -7.13
N THR A 9 -0.36 2.56 -7.16
CA THR A 9 -0.39 3.78 -7.96
C THR A 9 -0.84 4.96 -7.11
N SER A 10 -0.03 6.02 -7.05
CA SER A 10 -0.47 7.30 -6.48
C SER A 10 -1.43 8.03 -7.41
N GLU A 11 -2.49 8.61 -6.87
CA GLU A 11 -3.52 9.35 -7.60
C GLU A 11 -3.42 10.88 -7.41
N GLY A 12 -2.38 11.33 -6.71
CA GLY A 12 -2.16 12.74 -6.37
C GLY A 12 -2.85 13.16 -5.07
N SER A 13 -2.47 14.32 -4.52
CA SER A 13 -3.01 14.87 -3.27
C SER A 13 -2.96 13.89 -2.08
N GLY A 14 -1.89 13.08 -2.00
CA GLY A 14 -1.72 12.04 -0.99
C GLY A 14 -2.60 10.80 -1.16
N LYS A 15 -3.43 10.72 -2.20
CA LYS A 15 -4.23 9.53 -2.48
C LYS A 15 -3.41 8.47 -3.22
N PHE A 16 -3.69 7.21 -2.95
CA PHE A 16 -3.14 6.08 -3.69
C PHE A 16 -4.11 4.90 -3.67
N THR A 17 -3.95 4.03 -4.64
CA THR A 17 -4.63 2.75 -4.72
C THR A 17 -3.60 1.62 -4.82
N ALA A 18 -3.79 0.55 -4.05
CA ALA A 18 -3.00 -0.67 -4.12
C ALA A 18 -3.93 -1.85 -4.46
N THR A 19 -3.59 -2.61 -5.50
CA THR A 19 -4.42 -3.71 -6.02
C THR A 19 -3.66 -5.01 -5.95
N PHE A 20 -4.26 -6.06 -5.38
CA PHE A 20 -3.65 -7.37 -5.19
C PHE A 20 -4.58 -8.48 -5.66
N ASN A 21 -4.01 -9.52 -6.24
CA ASN A 21 -4.73 -10.75 -6.58
C ASN A 21 -4.50 -11.79 -5.48
N VAL A 22 -5.55 -12.13 -4.74
CA VAL A 22 -5.56 -13.10 -3.64
C VAL A 22 -6.53 -14.21 -4.01
N ASP A 23 -6.04 -15.43 -4.23
CA ASP A 23 -6.87 -16.61 -4.54
C ASP A 23 -7.94 -16.33 -5.61
N ASP A 24 -7.50 -15.80 -6.76
CA ASP A 24 -8.31 -15.38 -7.92
C ASP A 24 -9.30 -14.22 -7.68
N ASN A 25 -9.28 -13.60 -6.49
CA ASN A 25 -10.06 -12.41 -6.16
C ASN A 25 -9.19 -11.14 -6.17
N VAL A 26 -9.77 -10.01 -6.60
CA VAL A 26 -9.11 -8.72 -6.61
C VAL A 26 -9.44 -7.96 -5.33
N TYR A 27 -8.42 -7.56 -4.59
CA TYR A 27 -8.53 -6.72 -3.41
C TYR A 27 -7.88 -5.37 -3.66
N ILE A 28 -8.60 -4.30 -3.34
CA ILE A 28 -8.22 -2.93 -3.60
C ILE A 28 -8.19 -2.17 -2.28
N PHE A 29 -7.03 -1.61 -1.94
CA PHE A 29 -6.88 -0.65 -0.86
C PHE A 29 -6.79 0.76 -1.42
N SER A 30 -7.76 1.62 -1.09
CA SER A 30 -7.72 3.04 -1.41
C SER A 30 -7.37 3.83 -0.16
N GLY A 31 -6.20 4.46 -0.16
CA GLY A 31 -5.63 5.13 1.00
C GLY A 31 -5.31 6.60 0.76
N ASN A 32 -5.20 7.35 1.85
CA ASN A 32 -4.68 8.71 1.85
C ASN A 32 -3.49 8.82 2.81
N VAL A 33 -2.32 9.19 2.29
CA VAL A 33 -1.10 9.45 3.05
C VAL A 33 -1.04 10.91 3.53
N ASN A 34 -0.57 11.09 4.75
CA ASN A 34 -0.29 12.38 5.37
C ASN A 34 1.11 12.33 6.03
N PRO A 35 2.02 13.28 5.74
CA PRO A 35 1.88 14.35 4.76
C PRO A 35 1.75 13.83 3.31
N PRO A 36 1.11 14.59 2.39
CA PRO A 36 1.11 14.25 0.97
C PRO A 36 2.54 14.11 0.43
N THR A 37 2.77 13.11 -0.42
CA THR A 37 4.08 12.83 -1.01
C THR A 37 4.12 13.12 -2.50
N GLN A 38 5.32 13.06 -3.07
CA GLN A 38 5.51 13.02 -4.53
C GLN A 38 4.77 11.81 -5.13
N PRO A 39 4.30 11.90 -6.39
CA PRO A 39 3.73 10.74 -7.07
C PRO A 39 4.67 9.54 -7.05
N PHE A 40 4.10 8.36 -6.84
CA PHE A 40 4.84 7.12 -6.66
C PHE A 40 4.10 5.95 -7.30
N LYS A 41 4.88 4.97 -7.76
CA LYS A 41 4.37 3.77 -8.42
C LYS A 41 5.25 2.58 -8.05
N SER A 42 4.61 1.43 -7.90
CA SER A 42 5.27 0.14 -7.75
C SER A 42 4.49 -0.89 -8.54
N ASP A 43 5.03 -1.36 -9.66
CA ASP A 43 4.40 -2.40 -10.49
C ASP A 43 4.66 -3.83 -9.95
N SER A 44 5.46 -3.96 -8.90
CA SER A 44 5.86 -5.24 -8.29
C SER A 44 5.68 -5.24 -6.78
N ALA A 45 4.51 -4.80 -6.33
CA ALA A 45 4.15 -4.77 -4.92
C ALA A 45 3.75 -6.16 -4.40
N THR A 46 3.94 -6.35 -3.11
CA THR A 46 3.57 -7.54 -2.35
C THR A 46 2.72 -7.12 -1.16
N LEU A 47 1.60 -7.81 -1.00
CA LEU A 47 0.76 -7.78 0.19
C LEU A 47 1.10 -8.98 1.05
N GLU A 48 1.41 -8.77 2.32
CA GLU A 48 1.54 -9.80 3.35
C GLU A 48 0.37 -9.64 4.33
N TYR A 49 -0.38 -10.71 4.57
CA TYR A 49 -1.63 -10.64 5.33
C TYR A 49 -1.86 -11.91 6.16
N ASN A 50 -2.73 -11.80 7.17
CA ASN A 50 -2.99 -12.89 8.12
C ASN A 50 -4.17 -13.78 7.69
N SER A 51 -5.21 -13.17 7.13
CA SER A 51 -6.41 -13.83 6.62
C SER A 51 -7.13 -12.91 5.63
N GLU A 52 -8.00 -13.43 4.77
CA GLU A 52 -8.81 -12.58 3.87
C GLU A 52 -9.66 -11.55 4.64
N GLY A 53 -10.10 -11.87 5.86
CA GLY A 53 -10.82 -10.94 6.74
C GLY A 53 -9.99 -9.74 7.23
N SER A 54 -8.68 -9.70 6.97
CA SER A 54 -7.87 -8.47 7.18
C SER A 54 -7.93 -7.51 5.99
N LEU A 55 -8.49 -7.96 4.86
CA LEU A 55 -8.58 -7.20 3.60
C LEU A 55 -9.99 -6.64 3.38
N GLU A 56 -10.61 -6.14 4.43
CA GLU A 56 -11.92 -5.50 4.39
C GLU A 56 -12.00 -4.28 5.33
N GLY A 57 -12.91 -3.36 5.01
CA GLY A 57 -13.25 -2.24 5.87
C GLY A 57 -12.20 -1.13 5.95
N SER A 58 -12.41 -0.21 6.89
CA SER A 58 -11.51 0.93 7.10
C SER A 58 -10.33 0.53 7.96
N GLN A 59 -9.12 0.91 7.54
CA GLN A 59 -7.88 0.61 8.23
C GLN A 59 -6.99 1.85 8.36
N GLN A 60 -6.18 1.87 9.41
CA GLN A 60 -5.13 2.87 9.60
C GLN A 60 -3.77 2.24 9.30
N PHE A 61 -2.84 3.03 8.79
CA PHE A 61 -1.49 2.56 8.49
C PHE A 61 -0.43 3.61 8.81
N THR A 62 0.79 3.13 8.98
CA THR A 62 2.02 3.94 8.93
C THR A 62 2.86 3.47 7.76
N GLY A 63 3.73 4.31 7.22
CA GLY A 63 4.54 3.90 6.09
C GLY A 63 5.77 4.76 5.84
N VAL A 64 6.59 4.26 4.92
CA VAL A 64 7.80 4.91 4.43
C VAL A 64 7.79 4.82 2.91
N ILE A 65 8.03 5.95 2.25
CA ILE A 65 8.09 6.06 0.79
C ILE A 65 9.45 6.63 0.41
N GLY A 66 10.19 5.94 -0.47
CA GLY A 66 11.47 6.41 -1.03
C GLY A 66 12.71 5.92 -0.28
N MET A 67 12.57 5.41 0.94
CA MET A 67 13.70 4.83 1.66
C MET A 67 14.17 3.56 0.93
N ARG A 68 15.46 3.51 0.57
CA ARG A 68 16.05 2.41 -0.20
C ARG A 68 15.35 2.12 -1.54
N ASN A 69 14.69 3.12 -2.14
CA ASN A 69 13.90 2.96 -3.36
C ASN A 69 12.70 2.00 -3.19
N GLU A 70 12.09 1.99 -2.01
CA GLU A 70 10.92 1.16 -1.70
C GLU A 70 9.75 2.00 -1.15
N VAL A 71 8.56 1.44 -1.26
CA VAL A 71 7.37 1.84 -0.53
C VAL A 71 6.98 0.73 0.43
N SER A 72 6.61 1.07 1.65
CA SER A 72 6.12 0.14 2.65
C SER A 72 5.04 0.80 3.51
N PHE A 73 3.92 0.10 3.71
CA PHE A 73 2.83 0.45 4.61
C PHE A 73 2.56 -0.70 5.56
N THR A 74 2.52 -0.42 6.86
CA THR A 74 2.21 -1.37 7.93
C THR A 74 0.90 -0.97 8.62
N PHE A 75 0.00 -1.94 8.71
CA PHE A 75 -1.32 -1.81 9.33
C PHE A 75 -1.31 -2.34 10.77
N SER A 76 -2.29 -1.94 11.57
CA SER A 76 -2.37 -2.31 13.00
C SER A 76 -2.55 -3.81 13.23
N ASP A 77 -3.14 -4.53 12.28
CA ASP A 77 -3.37 -5.97 12.33
C ASP A 77 -2.16 -6.81 11.86
N GLY A 78 -1.06 -6.14 11.52
CA GLY A 78 0.16 -6.77 11.01
C GLY A 78 0.17 -7.01 9.51
N THR A 79 -0.88 -6.61 8.77
CA THR A 79 -0.85 -6.58 7.31
C THR A 79 0.24 -5.60 6.84
N ILE A 80 0.92 -5.95 5.75
CA ILE A 80 1.98 -5.13 5.17
C ILE A 80 1.79 -5.05 3.66
N ILE A 81 1.81 -3.84 3.10
CA ILE A 81 1.97 -3.61 1.67
C ILE A 81 3.37 -3.09 1.44
N LYS A 82 4.17 -3.73 0.58
CA LYS A 82 5.52 -3.27 0.27
C LYS A 82 5.91 -3.55 -1.18
N GLY A 83 6.81 -2.76 -1.73
CA GLY A 83 7.34 -3.00 -3.07
C GLY A 83 8.45 -2.04 -3.46
N PRO A 84 9.26 -2.41 -4.47
CA PRO A 84 10.22 -1.48 -5.06
C PRO A 84 9.47 -0.34 -5.76
N LEU A 85 9.98 0.87 -5.66
CA LEU A 85 9.49 2.00 -6.44
C LEU A 85 10.02 1.92 -7.86
N ASP A 86 9.14 2.10 -8.84
CA ASP A 86 9.49 2.12 -10.27
C ASP A 86 10.35 3.34 -10.62
N ILE A 87 10.16 4.44 -9.87
CA ILE A 87 10.92 5.68 -9.96
C ILE A 87 11.39 6.07 -8.55
N PRO A 88 12.69 6.33 -8.34
CA PRO A 88 13.19 6.76 -7.04
C PRO A 88 12.58 8.06 -6.54
N ILE A 89 12.21 8.06 -5.26
CA ILE A 89 11.67 9.22 -4.56
C ILE A 89 12.66 9.69 -3.52
N SER A 90 13.01 10.97 -3.61
CA SER A 90 13.92 11.63 -2.69
C SER A 90 13.40 13.04 -2.36
N PRO A 91 13.41 13.47 -1.09
CA PRO A 91 13.80 12.69 0.08
C PRO A 91 12.76 11.61 0.42
N ALA A 92 13.20 10.57 1.14
CA ALA A 92 12.28 9.61 1.72
C ALA A 92 11.30 10.30 2.70
N SER A 93 10.06 9.86 2.72
CA SER A 93 8.99 10.42 3.55
C SER A 93 8.43 9.37 4.49
N GLN A 94 8.30 9.73 5.76
CA GLN A 94 7.49 8.98 6.72
C GLN A 94 6.06 9.51 6.65
N VAL A 95 5.10 8.60 6.55
CA VAL A 95 3.68 8.93 6.41
C VAL A 95 2.83 8.10 7.36
N SER A 96 1.64 8.62 7.65
CA SER A 96 0.55 7.85 8.23
C SER A 96 -0.73 8.17 7.48
N GLY A 97 -1.74 7.33 7.66
CA GLY A 97 -2.96 7.52 6.90
C GLY A 97 -4.07 6.58 7.27
N THR A 98 -5.18 6.78 6.58
CA THR A 98 -6.33 5.88 6.62
C THR A 98 -6.70 5.48 5.20
N GLY A 99 -7.37 4.35 5.08
CA GLY A 99 -7.91 3.90 3.81
C GLY A 99 -8.96 2.83 4.02
N MET A 100 -9.49 2.34 2.92
CA MET A 100 -10.52 1.31 2.91
C MET A 100 -10.12 0.20 1.96
N TRP A 101 -10.25 -1.04 2.45
CA TRP A 101 -10.24 -2.21 1.61
C TRP A 101 -11.61 -2.45 0.99
N SER A 102 -11.60 -2.90 -0.26
CA SER A 102 -12.77 -3.31 -1.01
C SER A 102 -12.42 -4.46 -1.94
N GLN A 103 -13.40 -5.31 -2.24
CA GLN A 103 -13.28 -6.32 -3.28
C GLN A 103 -13.66 -5.69 -4.62
N GLY A 104 -12.82 -5.93 -5.64
CA GLY A 104 -12.99 -5.43 -7.00
C GLY A 104 -14.04 -6.18 -7.82
#